data_AF-A0A5C7PQH6-F1
#
_entry.id   AF-A0A5C7PQH6-F1
#
_cell.length_a   1.000
_cell.length_b   1.000
_cell.length_c   1.000
_cell.angle_alpha   90.00
_cell.angle_beta   90.00
_cell.angle_gamma   90.00
#
_symmetry.space_group_name_H-M   'P 1'
#
loop_
_entity.id
_entity.type
_entity.pdbx_description
1 polymer ?
#
loop_
_entity_poly.entity_id
_entity_poly.type
_entity_poly.pdbx_seq_one_letter_code
_entity_poly.pdbx_strand_id
1 'polypeptide(L)'
;MTMPLDADLARIIPLLPLQDVPTLTPENVRESMRALAASRANVPLPEPGSVEDATVPGPAGPIPVRIYRTTRKPAPPWKYITVGA
;
A
#
# COMPACT_ATOMS: atom_id res chain seq x y z
N MET A 1 21.50 -1.74 -24.14
CA MET A 1 22.32 -1.54 -22.93
C MET A 1 21.44 -1.76 -21.72
N THR A 2 21.86 -2.59 -20.76
CA THR A 2 21.17 -2.72 -19.48
C THR A 2 21.60 -1.53 -18.60
N MET A 3 20.64 -0.80 -18.04
CA MET A 3 20.94 0.20 -17.00
C MET A 3 21.35 -0.56 -15.73
N PRO A 4 22.43 -0.16 -15.07
CA PRO A 4 22.82 -0.78 -13.81
C PRO A 4 21.70 -0.61 -12.78
N LEU A 5 21.51 -1.65 -11.97
CA LEU A 5 20.60 -1.59 -10.83
C LEU A 5 21.05 -0.50 -9.86
N ASP A 6 20.09 0.26 -9.33
CA ASP A 6 20.34 1.27 -8.30
C ASP A 6 21.03 0.65 -7.07
N ALA A 7 22.03 1.34 -6.53
CA ALA A 7 22.89 0.81 -5.47
C ALA A 7 22.13 0.56 -4.16
N ASP A 8 21.11 1.37 -3.85
CA ASP A 8 20.29 1.18 -2.66
C ASP A 8 19.33 0.01 -2.87
N LEU A 9 18.74 -0.13 -4.06
CA LEU A 9 17.93 -1.30 -4.41
C LEU A 9 18.75 -2.60 -4.35
N ALA A 10 19.99 -2.58 -4.83
CA ALA A 10 20.89 -3.74 -4.76
C ALA A 10 21.14 -4.20 -3.32
N ARG A 11 21.13 -3.27 -2.36
CA ARG A 11 21.27 -3.57 -0.92
C ARG A 11 19.96 -4.06 -0.29
N ILE A 12 18.81 -3.58 -0.77
CA ILE A 12 17.50 -3.88 -0.19
C ILE A 12 16.95 -5.22 -0.69
N ILE A 13 17.13 -5.57 -1.97
CA ILE A 13 16.55 -6.79 -2.57
C ILE A 13 16.89 -8.07 -1.77
N PRO A 14 18.14 -8.30 -1.32
CA PRO A 14 18.47 -9.48 -0.52
C PRO A 14 17.80 -9.53 0.86
N LEU A 15 17.32 -8.39 1.37
CA LEU A 15 16.64 -8.28 2.66
C LEU A 15 15.12 -8.50 2.55
N LEU A 16 14.58 -8.53 1.33
CA LEU A 16 13.17 -8.78 1.13
C LEU A 16 12.85 -10.25 1.42
N PRO A 17 11.72 -10.55 2.09
CA PRO A 17 11.26 -11.91 2.32
C PRO A 17 10.70 -12.49 1.00
N LEU A 18 11.57 -12.72 0.02
CA LEU A 18 11.18 -13.28 -1.27
C LEU A 18 10.74 -14.73 -1.08
N GLN A 19 9.57 -15.07 -1.61
CA GLN A 19 8.96 -16.39 -1.49
C GLN A 19 9.12 -17.18 -2.78
N ASP A 20 9.28 -18.50 -2.65
CA ASP A 20 9.30 -19.42 -3.79
C ASP A 20 7.91 -19.50 -4.43
N VAL A 21 7.83 -19.08 -5.70
CA VAL A 21 6.59 -19.00 -6.50
C VAL A 21 5.73 -20.27 -6.44
N PRO A 22 6.28 -21.51 -6.45
CA PRO A 22 5.47 -22.73 -6.41
C PRO A 22 4.66 -22.95 -5.13
N THR A 23 4.98 -22.25 -4.03
CA THR A 23 4.33 -22.44 -2.72
C THR A 23 3.34 -21.32 -2.35
N LEU A 24 3.12 -20.38 -3.27
CA LEU A 24 2.25 -19.23 -3.04
C LEU A 24 0.77 -19.64 -3.07
N THR A 25 0.04 -19.23 -2.03
CA THR A 25 -1.42 -19.28 -1.96
C THR A 25 -1.95 -17.85 -1.82
N PRO A 26 -3.20 -17.56 -2.23
CA PRO A 26 -3.76 -16.22 -2.04
C PRO A 26 -3.70 -15.74 -0.58
N GLU A 27 -3.87 -16.65 0.38
CA GLU A 27 -3.85 -16.36 1.81
C GLU A 27 -2.45 -15.96 2.28
N ASN A 28 -1.42 -16.77 1.96
CA ASN A 28 -0.06 -16.51 2.40
C ASN A 28 0.53 -15.26 1.73
N VAL A 29 0.15 -14.96 0.49
CA VAL A 29 0.57 -13.75 -0.22
C VAL A 29 -0.04 -12.52 0.45
N ARG A 30 -1.34 -12.53 0.76
CA ARG A 30 -2.00 -11.40 1.46
C ARG A 30 -1.39 -11.16 2.83
N GLU A 31 -1.13 -12.22 3.58
CA GLU A 31 -0.47 -12.12 4.89
C GLU A 31 0.93 -11.53 4.78
N SER A 32 1.73 -12.01 3.81
CA SER A 32 3.09 -11.52 3.58
C SER A 32 3.11 -10.04 3.16
N MET A 33 2.16 -9.61 2.32
CA MET A 33 2.02 -8.21 1.93
C MET A 33 1.61 -7.33 3.12
N ARG A 34 0.69 -7.79 3.98
CA ARG A 34 0.33 -7.09 5.22
C ARG A 34 1.51 -6.97 6.18
N ALA A 35 2.30 -8.03 6.35
CA ALA A 35 3.51 -8.01 7.17
C ALA A 35 4.57 -7.03 6.63
N LEU A 36 4.77 -6.98 5.31
CA LEU A 36 5.67 -6.02 4.68
C LEU A 36 5.19 -4.57 4.82
N ALA A 37 3.89 -4.31 4.74
CA ALA A 37 3.33 -2.98 5.01
C ALA A 37 3.55 -2.58 6.49
N ALA A 38 3.33 -3.51 7.43
CA ALA A 38 3.51 -3.28 8.85
C ALA A 38 4.98 -3.02 9.24
N SER A 39 5.95 -3.65 8.59
CA SER A 39 7.38 -3.41 8.86
C SER A 39 7.82 -1.98 8.53
N ARG A 40 7.05 -1.27 7.71
CA ARG A 40 7.26 0.13 7.34
C ARG A 40 6.43 1.11 8.19
N ALA A 41 5.68 0.64 9.19
CA ALA A 41 4.80 1.50 9.99
C ALA A 41 5.54 2.62 10.75
N ASN A 42 6.84 2.42 11.03
CA ASN A 42 7.68 3.42 11.70
C ASN A 42 8.28 4.47 10.76
N VAL A 43 8.06 4.36 9.44
CA VAL A 43 8.46 5.41 8.50
C VAL A 43 7.51 6.58 8.69
N PRO A 44 7.98 7.79 9.08
CA PRO A 44 7.10 8.92 9.34
C PRO A 44 6.27 9.26 8.11
N LEU A 45 4.95 9.23 8.27
CA LEU A 45 4.00 9.64 7.24
C LEU A 45 3.61 11.11 7.46
N PRO A 46 3.37 11.89 6.39
CA PRO A 46 2.76 13.21 6.53
C PRO A 46 1.41 13.10 7.26
N GLU A 47 1.22 13.91 8.31
CA GLU A 47 -0.04 13.92 9.04
C GLU A 47 -1.18 14.48 8.15
N PRO A 48 -2.26 13.72 7.94
CA PRO A 48 -3.43 14.23 7.25
C PRO A 48 -4.18 15.24 8.13
N GLY A 49 -4.93 16.16 7.51
CA GLY A 49 -5.80 17.07 8.25
C GLY A 49 -7.01 16.39 8.89
N SER A 50 -7.54 15.34 8.24
CA SER A 50 -8.54 14.43 8.83
C SER A 50 -8.53 13.08 8.13
N VAL A 51 -8.90 12.02 8.85
CA VAL A 51 -9.12 10.67 8.31
C VAL A 51 -10.52 10.20 8.69
N GLU A 52 -11.25 9.64 7.73
CA GLU A 52 -12.61 9.12 7.93
C GLU A 52 -12.77 7.82 7.16
N ASP A 53 -13.32 6.80 7.81
CA ASP A 53 -13.78 5.57 7.16
C ASP A 53 -15.22 5.72 6.73
N ALA A 54 -15.51 5.32 5.49
CA ALA A 54 -16.83 5.39 4.90
C ALA A 54 -17.11 4.16 4.03
N THR A 55 -18.34 4.06 3.53
CA THR A 55 -18.76 3.00 2.61
C THR A 55 -19.54 3.61 1.46
N VAL A 56 -19.27 3.16 0.23
CA VAL A 56 -19.96 3.62 -0.97
C VAL A 56 -20.70 2.46 -1.65
N PRO A 57 -21.88 2.69 -2.26
CA PRO A 57 -22.55 1.65 -3.04
C PRO A 57 -21.70 1.21 -4.24
N GLY A 58 -21.56 -0.10 -4.43
CA GLY A 58 -20.87 -0.71 -5.58
C GLY A 58 -21.73 -1.80 -6.24
N PRO A 59 -21.37 -2.23 -7.47
CA PRO A 59 -22.16 -3.19 -8.25
C PRO A 59 -22.24 -4.58 -7.61
N ALA A 60 -21.25 -4.95 -6.80
CA ALA A 60 -21.22 -6.22 -6.06
C ALA A 60 -21.57 -6.05 -4.56
N GLY A 61 -22.09 -4.89 -4.17
CA GLY A 61 -22.35 -4.54 -2.77
C GLY A 61 -21.53 -3.34 -2.28
N PRO A 62 -21.64 -3.00 -0.99
CA PRO A 62 -20.97 -1.85 -0.40
C PRO A 62 -19.43 -1.98 -0.45
N ILE A 63 -18.73 -0.92 -0.86
CA ILE A 63 -17.26 -0.86 -0.97
C ILE A 63 -16.71 0.00 0.19
N PRO A 64 -15.83 -0.54 1.05
CA PRO A 64 -15.18 0.25 2.08
C PRO A 64 -14.18 1.23 1.47
N VAL A 65 -14.18 2.48 1.93
CA VAL A 65 -13.24 3.53 1.51
C VAL A 65 -12.73 4.28 2.72
N ARG A 66 -11.49 4.79 2.62
CA ARG A 66 -10.92 5.71 3.61
C ARG A 66 -10.65 7.05 2.94
N ILE A 67 -11.21 8.12 3.52
CA ILE A 67 -11.11 9.49 3.02
C ILE A 67 -10.04 10.23 3.82
N TYR A 68 -8.99 10.64 3.14
CA TYR A 68 -7.95 11.51 3.69
C TYR A 68 -8.18 12.94 3.20
N ARG A 69 -8.21 13.91 4.13
CA ARG A 69 -8.32 15.34 3.78
C ARG A 69 -7.06 16.07 4.19
N THR A 70 -6.63 17.02 3.37
CA THR A 70 -5.52 17.93 3.71
C THR A 70 -6.05 19.16 4.45
N THR A 71 -5.17 19.91 5.11
CA THR A 71 -5.53 21.17 5.79
C THR A 71 -5.69 22.34 4.81
N ARG A 72 -5.13 22.24 3.61
CA ARG A 72 -5.17 23.29 2.57
C ARG A 72 -6.53 23.33 1.88
N LYS A 73 -7.08 24.54 1.68
CA LYS A 73 -8.29 24.77 0.87
C LYS A 73 -8.02 25.79 -0.26
N PRO A 74 -8.61 25.63 -1.46
CA PRO A 74 -9.38 24.46 -1.90
C PRO A 74 -8.47 23.25 -2.20
N ALA A 75 -8.98 22.04 -1.99
CA ALA A 75 -8.29 20.79 -2.30
C ALA A 75 -9.11 20.02 -3.35
N PRO A 76 -8.57 19.80 -4.57
CA PRO A 76 -9.24 18.95 -5.56
C PRO A 76 -9.29 17.49 -5.06
N PRO A 77 -10.33 16.72 -5.39
CA PRO A 77 -10.42 15.32 -4.98
C PRO A 77 -9.48 14.45 -5.83
N TRP A 78 -8.83 13.47 -5.19
CA TRP A 78 -8.01 12.44 -5.84
C TRP A 78 -8.51 11.06 -5.38
N LYS A 79 -8.50 10.08 -6.29
CA LYS A 79 -8.84 8.70 -5.98
C LYS A 79 -7.56 7.86 -6.01
N TYR A 80 -7.29 7.18 -4.90
CA TYR A 80 -6.20 6.22 -4.79
C TYR A 80 -6.77 4.82 -4.64
N ILE A 81 -6.23 3.85 -5.39
CA ILE A 81 -6.65 2.45 -5.35
C ILE A 81 -5.47 1.62 -4.86
N THR A 82 -5.63 0.98 -3.72
CA THR A 82 -4.67 -0.01 -3.23
C THR A 82 -5.04 -1.36 -3.83
N VAL A 83 -4.10 -2.02 -4.51
CA VAL A 83 -4.28 -3.38 -5.03
C VAL A 83 -3.74 -4.35 -4.00
N GLY A 84 -4.63 -5.09 -3.33
CA GLY A 84 -4.27 -6.19 -2.42
C GLY A 84 -4.34 -5.83 -0.93
N ALA A 85 -5.32 -6.43 -0.25
CA ALA A 85 -5.34 -6.69 1.19
C ALA A 85 -5.87 -8.11 1.40
#